data_AF-A0A2P5KVF6-F1
#
_entry.id   AF-A0A2P5KVF6-F1
#
_cell.length_a   1.000
_cell.length_b   1.000
_cell.length_c   1.000
_cell.angle_alpha   90.00
_cell.angle_beta   90.00
_cell.angle_gamma   90.00
#
_symmetry.space_group_name_H-M   'P 1'
#
loop_
_entity.id
_entity.type
_entity.pdbx_description
1 polymer ?
#
loop_
_entity_poly.entity_id
_entity_poly.type
_entity_poly.pdbx_seq_one_letter_code
_entity_poly.pdbx_strand_id
1 'polypeptide(L)'
;MFGQLALATAALFTGAAVYINWAEQPARLQLDDGALLTQWKPSYASGFTMQASLAVLGFVFGVLEWIVTNNALWLLGASVLVSNWPYTMLVIMPTNTTLKNTAVESAGPATRALIEKWGRLHAVRSILGGVSTILFLWASR
;
A
#
# COMPACT_ATOMS: atom_id res chain seq x y z
N MET A 1 12.08 21.61 5.48
CA MET A 1 12.80 21.24 4.23
C MET A 1 12.45 19.81 3.78
N PHE A 2 12.34 18.88 4.73
CA PHE A 2 11.98 17.48 4.50
C PHE A 2 10.46 17.29 4.33
N GLY A 3 9.65 18.24 4.83
CA GLY A 3 8.19 18.15 4.79
C GLY A 3 7.59 17.98 3.39
N GLN A 4 8.12 18.67 2.39
CA GLN A 4 7.67 18.52 1.00
C GLN A 4 8.04 17.14 0.41
N LEU A 5 9.19 16.58 0.81
CA LEU A 5 9.57 15.21 0.44
C LEU A 5 8.68 14.18 1.13
N ALA A 6 8.32 14.40 2.40
CA ALA A 6 7.36 13.56 3.12
C ALA A 6 5.98 13.58 2.44
N LEU A 7 5.48 14.78 2.09
CA LEU A 7 4.23 14.94 1.37
C LEU A 7 4.26 14.25 0.00
N ALA A 8 5.31 14.47 -0.80
CA ALA A 8 5.43 13.89 -2.14
C ALA A 8 5.52 12.36 -2.09
N THR A 9 6.31 11.79 -1.18
CA THR A 9 6.44 10.34 -1.01
C THR A 9 5.13 9.70 -0.54
N ALA A 10 4.43 10.33 0.41
CA ALA A 10 3.10 9.87 0.83
C ALA A 10 2.09 9.94 -0.32
N ALA A 11 2.08 11.03 -1.10
CA ALA A 11 1.18 11.16 -2.24
C ALA A 11 1.45 10.09 -3.32
N LEU A 12 2.73 9.78 -3.60
CA LEU A 12 3.11 8.68 -4.50
C LEU A 12 2.67 7.32 -3.97
N PHE A 13 2.85 7.06 -2.67
CA PHE A 13 2.35 5.84 -2.02
C PHE A 13 0.82 5.72 -2.20
N THR A 14 0.09 6.78 -1.87
CA THR A 14 -1.37 6.84 -1.97
C THR A 14 -1.83 6.63 -3.40
N GLY A 15 -1.22 7.32 -4.36
CA GLY A 15 -1.54 7.17 -5.78
C GLY A 15 -1.34 5.75 -6.28
N ALA A 16 -0.23 5.10 -5.91
CA ALA A 16 0.03 3.70 -6.27
C ALA A 16 -1.01 2.74 -5.64
N ALA A 17 -1.37 2.92 -4.37
CA ALA A 17 -2.37 2.10 -3.70
C ALA A 17 -3.78 2.30 -4.30
N VAL A 18 -4.16 3.55 -4.58
CA VAL A 18 -5.43 3.87 -5.26
C VAL A 18 -5.46 3.28 -6.65
N TYR A 19 -4.38 3.40 -7.44
CA TYR A 19 -4.30 2.80 -8.77
C TYR A 19 -4.51 1.28 -8.74
N ILE A 20 -3.90 0.59 -7.78
CA ILE A 20 -4.08 -0.86 -7.60
C ILE A 20 -5.55 -1.21 -7.39
N ASN A 21 -6.25 -0.48 -6.52
CA ASN A 21 -7.67 -0.75 -6.27
C ASN A 21 -8.60 -0.30 -7.40
N TRP A 22 -8.27 0.80 -8.08
CA TRP A 22 -9.15 1.43 -9.06
C TRP A 22 -9.02 0.84 -10.46
N ALA A 23 -7.79 0.56 -10.89
CA ALA A 23 -7.50 0.14 -12.26
C ALA A 23 -7.01 -1.31 -12.30
N GLU A 24 -5.95 -1.62 -11.55
CA GLU A 24 -5.26 -2.90 -11.67
C GLU A 24 -6.13 -4.08 -11.20
N GLN A 25 -6.77 -3.94 -10.04
CA GLN A 25 -7.59 -5.00 -9.46
C GLN A 25 -8.86 -5.29 -10.29
N PRO A 26 -9.66 -4.30 -10.72
CA PRO A 26 -10.80 -4.58 -11.60
C PRO A 26 -10.39 -5.19 -12.94
N ALA A 27 -9.28 -4.74 -13.54
CA ALA A 27 -8.77 -5.35 -14.77
C ALA A 27 -8.31 -6.81 -14.55
N ARG A 28 -7.61 -7.08 -13.45
CA ARG A 28 -7.19 -8.44 -13.05
C ARG A 28 -8.38 -9.39 -12.89
N LEU A 29 -9.48 -8.93 -12.29
CA LEU A 29 -10.64 -9.77 -12.03
C LEU A 29 -11.40 -10.20 -13.29
N GLN A 30 -11.14 -9.57 -14.44
CA GLN A 30 -11.70 -9.99 -15.74
C GLN A 30 -10.97 -11.20 -16.34
N LEU A 31 -9.80 -11.57 -15.82
CA LEU A 31 -9.01 -12.70 -16.31
C LEU A 31 -9.51 -14.03 -15.72
N ASP A 32 -9.28 -15.13 -16.43
CA ASP A 32 -9.52 -16.49 -15.94
C ASP A 32 -8.66 -16.84 -14.71
N ASP A 33 -9.06 -17.87 -13.97
CA ASP A 33 -8.50 -18.22 -12.65
C ASP A 33 -6.96 -18.45 -12.61
N GLY A 34 -6.40 -19.05 -13.66
CA GLY A 34 -4.94 -19.17 -13.80
C GLY A 34 -4.28 -17.84 -14.19
N ALA A 35 -4.89 -17.10 -15.11
CA ALA A 35 -4.34 -15.87 -15.67
C ALA A 35 -4.32 -14.73 -14.63
N LEU A 36 -5.37 -14.56 -13.82
CA LEU A 36 -5.37 -13.56 -12.75
C LEU A 36 -4.29 -13.85 -11.70
N LEU A 37 -4.06 -15.13 -11.35
CA LEU A 37 -3.03 -15.49 -10.38
C LEU A 37 -1.63 -15.28 -10.97
N THR A 38 -1.45 -15.64 -12.25
CA THR A 38 -0.21 -15.42 -13.00
C THR A 38 0.16 -13.94 -13.03
N GLN A 39 -0.82 -13.06 -13.26
CA GLN A 39 -0.61 -11.61 -13.25
C GLN A 39 -0.39 -11.08 -11.82
N TRP A 40 -1.16 -11.57 -10.84
CA TRP A 40 -1.11 -11.06 -9.47
C TRP A 40 0.25 -11.26 -8.81
N LYS A 41 0.90 -12.42 -8.99
CA LYS A 41 2.19 -12.74 -8.33
C LYS A 41 3.30 -11.70 -8.61
N PRO A 42 3.68 -11.41 -9.87
CA PRO A 42 4.71 -10.43 -10.17
C PRO A 42 4.26 -8.99 -9.87
N SER A 43 2.99 -8.64 -10.12
CA SER A 43 2.45 -7.31 -9.77
C SER A 43 2.51 -7.05 -8.26
N TYR A 44 2.08 -8.01 -7.43
CA TYR A 44 2.18 -7.91 -5.98
C TYR A 44 3.63 -7.74 -5.50
N ALA A 45 4.57 -8.52 -6.05
CA ALA A 45 5.97 -8.44 -5.66
C ALA A 45 6.56 -7.04 -5.92
N SER A 46 6.35 -6.51 -7.13
CA SER A 46 6.81 -5.16 -7.50
C SER A 46 6.10 -4.06 -6.68
N GLY A 47 4.78 -4.16 -6.53
CA GLY A 47 3.98 -3.21 -5.74
C GLY A 47 4.34 -3.22 -4.27
N PHE A 48 4.66 -4.39 -3.69
CA PHE A 48 5.14 -4.51 -2.32
C PHE A 48 6.47 -3.77 -2.13
N THR A 49 7.45 -4.00 -3.00
CA THR A 49 8.76 -3.33 -2.94
C THR A 49 8.63 -1.81 -3.05
N MET A 50 7.86 -1.32 -4.04
CA MET A 50 7.63 0.11 -4.24
C MET A 50 6.97 0.75 -3.01
N GLN A 51 5.82 0.22 -2.58
CA GLN A 51 5.07 0.82 -1.48
C GLN A 51 5.79 0.69 -0.13
N ALA A 52 6.51 -0.40 0.13
CA ALA A 52 7.31 -0.54 1.35
C ALA A 52 8.42 0.53 1.40
N SER A 53 9.10 0.77 0.28
CA SER A 53 10.16 1.78 0.17
C SER A 53 9.61 3.20 0.37
N LEU A 54 8.49 3.52 -0.28
CA LEU A 54 7.83 4.82 -0.13
C LEU A 54 7.35 5.07 1.30
N ALA A 55 6.82 4.05 1.98
CA ALA A 55 6.39 4.19 3.37
C ALA A 55 7.56 4.48 4.32
N VAL A 56 8.70 3.82 4.14
CA VAL A 56 9.92 4.08 4.93
C VAL A 56 10.48 5.47 4.65
N LEU A 57 10.59 5.86 3.38
CA LEU A 57 11.11 7.19 3.02
C LEU A 57 10.21 8.31 3.57
N GLY A 58 8.90 8.21 3.39
CA GLY A 58 7.95 9.20 3.91
C GLY A 58 7.94 9.27 5.43
N PHE A 59 8.11 8.13 6.11
CA PHE A 59 8.30 8.11 7.57
C PHE A 59 9.54 8.87 8.00
N VAL A 60 10.70 8.57 7.38
CA VAL A 60 11.97 9.23 7.70
C VAL A 60 11.86 10.74 7.48
N PHE A 61 11.35 11.17 6.33
CA PHE A 61 11.19 12.60 6.04
C PHE A 61 10.23 13.30 7.00
N GLY A 62 9.11 12.67 7.36
CA GLY A 62 8.17 13.23 8.31
C GLY A 62 8.76 13.35 9.73
N VAL A 63 9.51 12.35 10.19
CA VAL A 63 10.22 12.41 11.48
C VAL A 63 11.29 13.51 11.47
N LEU A 64 12.06 13.62 10.40
CA LEU A 64 13.06 14.68 10.26
C LEU A 64 12.42 16.08 10.27
N GLU A 65 11.29 16.25 9.59
CA GLU A 65 10.57 17.54 9.60
C GLU A 65 9.97 17.84 10.97
N TRP A 66 9.46 16.83 11.69
CA TRP A 66 9.01 16.99 13.07
C TRP A 66 10.13 17.47 13.99
N ILE A 67 11.33 16.88 13.90
CA ILE A 67 12.48 17.27 14.74
C ILE A 67 12.85 18.74 14.53
N VAL A 68 12.82 19.25 13.29
CA VAL A 68 13.23 20.64 13.00
C VAL A 68 12.12 21.67 13.24
N THR A 69 10.85 21.28 13.12
CA THR A 69 9.71 22.22 13.28
C THR A 69 9.00 22.13 14.63
N ASN A 70 9.21 21.03 15.36
CA ASN A 70 8.42 20.64 16.53
C ASN A 70 6.90 20.53 16.29
N ASN A 71 6.45 20.48 15.03
CA ASN A 71 5.04 20.31 14.69
C ASN A 71 4.66 18.82 14.68
N ALA A 72 3.86 18.40 15.67
CA ALA A 72 3.46 17.01 15.88
C ALA A 72 2.66 16.40 14.70
N LEU A 73 2.05 17.21 13.82
CA LEU A 73 1.34 16.70 12.64
C LEU A 73 2.28 15.95 11.68
N TRP A 74 3.56 16.36 11.59
CA TRP A 74 4.57 15.64 10.82
C TRP A 74 4.84 14.24 11.39
N LEU A 75 4.96 14.13 12.72
CA LEU A 75 5.14 12.83 13.36
C LEU A 75 3.90 11.95 13.18
N LEU A 76 2.70 12.51 13.37
CA LEU A 76 1.45 11.77 13.20
C LEU A 76 1.30 11.25 11.76
N GLY A 77 1.55 12.08 10.75
CA GLY A 77 1.50 11.69 9.34
C GLY A 77 2.51 10.58 9.01
N ALA A 78 3.73 10.66 9.55
CA ALA A 78 4.75 9.63 9.41
C ALA A 78 4.31 8.30 10.05
N SER A 79 3.79 8.36 11.29
CA SER A 79 3.30 7.18 12.01
C SER A 79 2.15 6.50 11.26
N VAL A 80 1.20 7.26 10.71
CA VAL A 80 0.12 6.71 9.89
C VAL A 80 0.67 6.03 8.63
N LEU A 81 1.63 6.65 7.94
CA LEU A 81 2.22 6.06 6.73
C LEU A 81 2.90 4.72 7.02
N VAL A 82 3.79 4.69 8.02
CA VAL A 82 4.55 3.48 8.38
C VAL A 82 3.66 2.38 8.94
N SER A 83 2.48 2.71 9.50
CA SER A 83 1.50 1.73 9.97
C SER A 83 1.00 0.77 8.88
N ASN A 84 1.19 1.12 7.59
CA ASN A 84 0.96 0.19 6.49
C ASN A 84 1.79 -1.11 6.60
N TRP A 85 2.98 -1.07 7.20
CA TRP A 85 3.80 -2.26 7.44
C TRP A 85 3.14 -3.26 8.39
N PRO A 86 2.85 -2.91 9.67
CA PRO A 86 2.19 -3.84 10.58
C PRO A 86 0.82 -4.26 10.05
N TYR A 87 0.05 -3.36 9.42
CA TYR A 87 -1.20 -3.74 8.77
C TYR A 87 -0.99 -4.81 7.68
N THR A 88 -0.01 -4.61 6.79
CA THR A 88 0.29 -5.58 5.72
C THR A 88 0.72 -6.92 6.28
N MET A 89 1.62 -6.92 7.28
CA MET A 89 2.16 -8.15 7.86
C MET A 89 1.11 -8.95 8.63
N LEU A 90 0.26 -8.29 9.41
CA LEU A 90 -0.71 -8.97 10.28
C LEU A 90 -2.00 -9.32 9.56
N VAL A 91 -2.47 -8.47 8.64
CA VAL A 91 -3.82 -8.58 8.06
C VAL A 91 -3.78 -9.13 6.63
N ILE A 92 -2.86 -8.63 5.79
CA ILE A 92 -2.83 -8.99 4.36
C ILE A 92 -1.96 -10.24 4.12
N MET A 93 -0.82 -10.35 4.82
CA MET A 93 0.17 -11.38 4.54
C MET A 93 -0.37 -12.82 4.64
N PRO A 94 -1.29 -13.17 5.55
CA PRO A 94 -1.90 -14.51 5.54
C PRO A 94 -2.55 -14.84 4.20
N THR A 95 -3.29 -13.88 3.61
CA THR A 95 -3.91 -14.04 2.28
C THR A 95 -2.83 -14.11 1.19
N ASN A 96 -1.80 -13.27 1.27
CA ASN A 96 -0.71 -13.26 0.30
C ASN A 96 0.08 -14.58 0.30
N THR A 97 0.31 -15.17 1.46
CA THR A 97 1.04 -16.43 1.59
C THR A 97 0.28 -17.57 0.92
N THR A 98 -1.04 -17.68 1.15
CA THR A 98 -1.86 -18.66 0.44
C THR A 98 -1.79 -18.46 -1.07
N LEU A 99 -2.01 -17.23 -1.57
CA LEU A 99 -1.97 -16.93 -3.00
C LEU A 99 -0.60 -17.21 -3.64
N LYS A 100 0.50 -16.88 -2.96
CA LYS A 100 1.85 -17.17 -3.45
C LYS A 100 2.12 -18.67 -3.59
N ASN A 101 1.63 -19.46 -2.63
CA ASN A 101 1.84 -20.90 -2.57
C ASN A 101 0.90 -21.70 -3.49
N THR A 102 -0.21 -21.12 -3.95
CA THR A 102 -1.08 -21.75 -4.95
C THR A 102 -0.35 -21.88 -6.30
N ALA A 103 -0.27 -23.10 -6.85
CA ALA A 103 0.20 -23.33 -8.22
C ALA A 103 -0.79 -22.75 -9.23
N VAL A 104 -0.31 -22.18 -10.34
CA VAL A 104 -1.17 -21.50 -11.32
C VAL A 104 -2.18 -22.46 -11.93
N GLU A 105 -1.76 -23.69 -12.17
CA GLU A 105 -2.55 -24.79 -12.74
C GLU A 105 -3.64 -25.28 -11.78
N SER A 106 -3.49 -24.99 -10.49
CA SER A 106 -4.46 -25.32 -9.43
C SER A 106 -5.35 -24.13 -9.08
N ALA A 107 -5.25 -23.01 -9.79
CA ALA A 107 -6.08 -21.85 -9.52
C ALA A 107 -7.53 -22.10 -9.94
N GLY A 108 -8.46 -21.72 -9.07
CA GLY A 108 -9.90 -21.89 -9.27
C GLY A 108 -10.72 -20.88 -8.46
N PRO A 109 -12.02 -21.13 -8.24
CA PRO A 109 -12.92 -20.19 -7.55
C PRO A 109 -12.44 -19.77 -6.16
N ALA A 110 -11.78 -20.67 -5.42
CA ALA A 110 -11.20 -20.36 -4.12
C ALA A 110 -10.05 -19.33 -4.22
N THR A 111 -9.20 -19.44 -5.24
CA THR A 111 -8.12 -18.48 -5.53
C THR A 111 -8.70 -17.11 -5.88
N ARG A 112 -9.74 -17.08 -6.71
CA ARG A 112 -10.46 -15.84 -7.04
C ARG A 112 -11.02 -15.15 -5.81
N ALA A 113 -11.70 -15.88 -4.93
CA ALA A 113 -12.24 -15.34 -3.68
C ALA A 113 -11.13 -14.74 -2.79
N LEU A 114 -9.95 -15.35 -2.77
CA LEU A 114 -8.78 -14.80 -2.05
C LEU A 114 -8.24 -13.53 -2.72
N ILE A 115 -8.20 -13.44 -4.04
CA ILE A 115 -7.79 -12.21 -4.76
C ILE A 115 -8.80 -11.08 -4.55
N GLU A 116 -10.10 -11.37 -4.55
CA GLU A 116 -11.13 -10.38 -4.21
C GLU A 116 -10.99 -9.88 -2.77
N LYS A 117 -10.78 -10.80 -1.82
CA LYS A 117 -10.48 -10.47 -0.42
C LYS A 117 -9.22 -9.60 -0.34
N TRP A 118 -8.16 -9.96 -1.05
CA TRP A 118 -6.93 -9.19 -1.11
C TRP A 118 -7.18 -7.76 -1.59
N GLY A 119 -7.98 -7.56 -2.64
CA GLY A 119 -8.33 -6.24 -3.15
C GLY A 119 -9.02 -5.38 -2.08
N ARG A 120 -10.00 -5.94 -1.35
CA ARG A 120 -10.67 -5.24 -0.23
C ARG A 120 -9.71 -4.88 0.90
N LEU A 121 -8.82 -5.80 1.28
CA LEU A 121 -7.81 -5.53 2.30
C LEU A 121 -6.80 -4.48 1.84
N HIS A 122 -6.44 -4.44 0.56
CA HIS A 122 -5.54 -3.43 0.00
C HIS A 122 -6.15 -2.03 0.08
N ALA A 123 -7.47 -1.88 -0.06
CA ALA A 123 -8.14 -0.57 -0.01
C ALA A 123 -7.88 0.21 1.29
N VAL A 124 -7.68 -0.50 2.41
CA VAL A 124 -7.29 0.12 3.69
C VAL A 124 -5.94 0.83 3.56
N ARG A 125 -5.00 0.30 2.77
CA ARG A 125 -3.70 0.95 2.53
C ARG A 125 -3.86 2.28 1.80
N SER A 126 -4.79 2.35 0.86
CA SER A 126 -5.15 3.60 0.17
C SER A 126 -5.70 4.64 1.14
N ILE A 127 -6.52 4.21 2.10
CA ILE A 127 -7.04 5.09 3.17
C ILE A 127 -5.90 5.57 4.08
N LEU A 128 -5.05 4.67 4.57
CA LEU A 128 -3.91 5.02 5.43
C LEU A 128 -2.96 5.99 4.73
N GLY A 129 -2.62 5.72 3.46
CA GLY A 129 -1.83 6.62 2.63
C GLY A 129 -2.50 7.99 2.51
N GLY A 130 -3.78 8.03 2.13
CA GLY A 130 -4.53 9.28 1.96
C GLY A 130 -4.59 10.12 3.24
N VAL A 131 -4.84 9.49 4.39
CA VAL A 131 -4.80 10.16 5.70
C VAL A 131 -3.42 10.75 5.97
N SER A 132 -2.34 9.99 5.73
CA SER A 132 -0.97 10.50 5.88
C SER A 132 -0.70 11.69 4.94
N THR A 133 -1.09 11.60 3.67
CA THR A 133 -0.96 12.70 2.70
C THR A 133 -1.70 13.96 3.18
N ILE A 134 -2.92 13.83 3.70
CA ILE A 134 -3.70 14.97 4.24
C ILE A 134 -3.02 15.58 5.46
N LEU A 135 -2.49 14.75 6.37
CA LEU A 135 -1.78 15.22 7.56
C LEU A 135 -0.52 16.01 7.18
N PHE A 136 0.28 15.50 6.24
CA PHE A 136 1.46 16.22 5.73
C PHE A 136 1.09 17.51 5.00
N LEU A 137 0.00 17.50 4.22
CA LEU A 137 -0.49 18.70 3.56
C LEU A 137 -0.92 19.77 4.57
N TRP A 138 -1.60 19.37 5.65
CA TRP A 138 -2.00 20.29 6.71
C TRP A 138 -0.78 20.81 7.49
N ALA A 139 0.18 19.94 7.82
CA ALA A 139 1.41 20.34 8.49
C ALA A 139 2.28 21.30 7.66
N SER A 140 2.07 21.35 6.34
CA SER A 140 2.77 22.23 5.40
C SER A 140 2.18 23.64 5.29
N ARG A 141 1.05 23.91 5.95
CA ARG A 141 0.43 25.24 6.00
C ARG A 141 1.01 26.06 7.13
#